data_AF-A0A0G0YIT3-F1
#
_entry.id   AF-A0A0G0YIT3-F1
#
_cell.length_a   1.000
_cell.length_b   1.000
_cell.length_c   1.000
_cell.angle_alpha   90.00
_cell.angle_beta   90.00
_cell.angle_gamma   90.00
#
_symmetry.space_group_name_H-M   'P 1'
#
loop_
_entity.id
_entity.type
_entity.pdbx_description
1 polymer ?
#
loop_
_entity_poly.entity_id
_entity_poly.type
_entity_poly.pdbx_seq_one_letter_code
_entity_poly.pdbx_strand_id
1 'polypeptide(L)'
;MKKFIPLFVTVLMLSLFATPVFALGMNGSFEDGTDPGSYVTLNPGDTDITDWTIVSGTVDYIGTYWTAFEGSRSIDMSGTEAGSISQTFTTVVGATYEVTFDMAGNPDGEQGMKTMDVMATGGSTQDYSFDTTGKTTGDMGWLPKVYEFTATETDTELTFISTTDSAYGPALDNVVITETEAPVDDPDEDEDEDEDEDETERPENHGWYVSTAEKADRRDVAKSSDGMPTTSNKNHAKK
;
A
#
# COMPACT_ATOMS: atom_id res chain seq x y z
N MET A 1 51.31 42.46 3.94
CA MET A 1 50.61 41.47 4.79
C MET A 1 49.49 40.88 3.94
N LYS A 2 49.62 39.65 3.45
CA LYS A 2 48.61 39.00 2.61
C LYS A 2 47.64 38.24 3.53
N LYS A 3 46.36 38.63 3.52
CA LYS A 3 45.29 38.00 4.31
C LYS A 3 44.99 36.62 3.70
N PHE A 4 45.08 35.58 4.51
CA PHE A 4 44.59 34.24 4.18
C PHE A 4 43.09 34.21 4.38
N ILE A 5 42.34 33.78 3.35
CA ILE A 5 40.91 33.46 3.43
C ILE A 5 40.85 31.93 3.40
N PRO A 6 40.31 31.25 4.43
CA PRO A 6 40.14 29.81 4.38
C PRO A 6 38.96 29.49 3.47
N LEU A 7 39.22 28.65 2.47
CA LEU A 7 38.20 28.04 1.63
C LEU A 7 37.51 26.95 2.46
N PHE A 8 36.27 27.19 2.90
CA PHE A 8 35.42 26.13 3.45
C PHE A 8 34.96 25.25 2.28
N VAL A 9 35.53 24.05 2.19
CA VAL A 9 35.03 23.00 1.30
C VAL A 9 33.92 22.31 2.08
N THR A 10 32.67 22.61 1.72
CA THR A 10 31.50 21.87 2.21
C THR A 10 31.54 20.49 1.56
N VAL A 11 31.85 19.46 2.35
CA VAL A 11 31.74 18.07 1.91
C VAL A 11 30.28 17.69 2.08
N LEU A 12 29.53 17.62 0.97
CA LEU A 12 28.21 17.01 0.94
C LEU A 12 28.40 15.50 1.19
N MET A 13 28.19 15.06 2.44
CA MET A 13 28.12 13.64 2.75
C MET A 13 26.83 13.07 2.19
N LEU A 14 26.93 12.34 1.07
CA LEU A 14 25.86 11.48 0.60
C LEU A 14 25.79 10.28 1.56
N SER A 15 24.98 10.34 2.61
CA SER A 15 24.73 9.18 3.46
C SER A 15 23.81 8.22 2.71
N LEU A 16 24.35 7.06 2.29
CA LEU A 16 23.49 5.93 1.91
C LEU A 16 22.77 5.45 3.16
N PHE A 17 21.53 5.87 3.35
CA PHE A 17 20.60 5.16 4.24
C PHE A 17 20.21 3.88 3.52
N ALA A 18 20.69 2.73 4.00
CA ALA A 18 20.12 1.45 3.62
C ALA A 18 18.74 1.39 4.28
N THR A 19 17.69 1.56 3.49
CA THR A 19 16.32 1.35 3.96
C THR A 19 16.16 -0.13 4.31
N PRO A 20 15.62 -0.45 5.50
CA PRO A 20 15.37 -1.84 5.84
C PRO A 20 14.29 -2.39 4.89
N VAL A 21 14.64 -3.41 4.12
CA VAL A 21 13.69 -4.13 3.27
C VAL A 21 12.87 -5.07 4.16
N PHE A 22 11.57 -4.81 4.28
CA PHE A 22 10.63 -5.67 4.99
C PHE A 22 9.67 -6.33 3.99
N ALA A 23 9.34 -7.60 4.23
CA ALA A 23 8.27 -8.28 3.52
C ALA A 23 6.90 -7.83 4.07
N LEU A 24 6.01 -7.36 3.20
CA LEU A 24 4.69 -6.83 3.60
C LEU A 24 3.53 -7.79 3.35
N GLY A 25 3.64 -8.66 2.35
CA GLY A 25 2.61 -9.64 2.02
C GLY A 25 2.48 -10.76 3.05
N MET A 26 1.27 -11.32 3.15
CA MET A 26 0.97 -12.45 4.03
C MET A 26 0.64 -13.69 3.20
N ASN A 27 0.97 -14.88 3.73
CA ASN A 27 0.64 -16.16 3.10
C ASN A 27 0.98 -16.23 1.60
N GLY A 28 2.17 -15.74 1.22
CA GLY A 28 2.59 -15.60 -0.18
C GLY A 28 2.78 -16.91 -0.93
N SER A 29 3.11 -18.00 -0.22
CA SER A 29 3.15 -19.37 -0.73
C SER A 29 1.87 -20.16 -0.45
N PHE A 30 0.80 -19.49 -0.02
CA PHE A 30 -0.53 -20.09 0.12
C PHE A 30 -0.61 -21.29 1.06
N GLU A 31 0.32 -21.47 2.00
CA GLU A 31 0.36 -22.61 2.92
C GLU A 31 -0.69 -22.51 4.04
N ASP A 32 -1.21 -21.32 4.33
CA ASP A 32 -2.23 -21.11 5.37
C ASP A 32 -3.65 -21.11 4.77
N GLY A 33 -4.48 -22.06 5.20
CA GLY A 33 -5.82 -22.26 4.63
C GLY A 33 -6.44 -23.62 4.95
N THR A 34 -7.66 -23.84 4.45
CA THR A 34 -8.30 -25.17 4.46
C THR A 34 -7.50 -26.11 3.57
N ASP A 35 -7.19 -27.32 4.05
CA ASP A 35 -6.48 -28.33 3.24
C ASP A 35 -7.29 -28.69 1.97
N PRO A 36 -6.76 -28.40 0.76
CA PRO A 36 -7.47 -28.67 -0.49
C PRO A 36 -7.40 -30.15 -0.92
N GLY A 37 -6.64 -31.00 -0.21
CA GLY A 37 -6.34 -32.36 -0.65
C GLY A 37 -5.56 -32.35 -1.96
N SER A 38 -6.14 -32.85 -3.05
CA SER A 38 -5.51 -32.72 -4.36
C SER A 38 -5.63 -31.30 -4.90
N TYR A 39 -6.86 -30.81 -5.01
CA TYR A 39 -7.21 -29.43 -5.30
C TYR A 39 -8.68 -29.20 -4.94
N VAL A 40 -9.08 -27.93 -4.79
CA VAL A 40 -10.48 -27.50 -4.68
C VAL A 40 -10.71 -26.24 -5.49
N THR A 41 -11.80 -26.22 -6.27
CA THR A 41 -12.23 -25.01 -6.99
C THR A 41 -12.93 -24.04 -6.05
N LEU A 42 -12.45 -22.80 -6.04
CA LEU A 42 -12.94 -21.72 -5.20
C LEU A 42 -13.57 -20.62 -6.05
N ASN A 43 -14.60 -19.99 -5.50
CA ASN A 43 -15.39 -18.92 -6.09
C ASN A 43 -15.24 -17.62 -5.27
N PRO A 44 -15.61 -16.46 -5.83
CA PRO A 44 -15.72 -15.24 -5.07
C PRO A 44 -16.61 -15.40 -3.82
N GLY A 45 -16.05 -15.06 -2.66
CA GLY A 45 -16.68 -15.21 -1.34
C GLY A 45 -16.25 -16.44 -0.55
N ASP A 46 -15.55 -17.40 -1.17
CA ASP A 46 -14.87 -18.47 -0.44
C ASP A 46 -13.65 -17.90 0.31
N THR A 47 -13.33 -18.49 1.47
CA THR A 47 -12.30 -17.97 2.39
C THR A 47 -11.26 -19.03 2.75
N ASP A 48 -11.09 -20.03 1.89
CA ASP A 48 -10.26 -21.20 2.14
C ASP A 48 -8.76 -20.90 2.04
N ILE A 49 -8.36 -19.82 1.37
CA ILE A 49 -6.98 -19.33 1.30
C ILE A 49 -6.89 -18.13 2.24
N THR A 50 -6.11 -18.25 3.33
CA THR A 50 -5.99 -17.17 4.31
C THR A 50 -5.31 -15.96 3.65
N ASP A 51 -5.75 -14.74 3.99
CA ASP A 51 -5.20 -13.46 3.51
C ASP A 51 -5.31 -13.16 2.00
N TRP A 52 -5.97 -14.03 1.23
CA TRP A 52 -6.24 -13.83 -0.20
C TRP A 52 -7.73 -13.83 -0.48
N THR A 53 -8.17 -12.93 -1.35
CA THR A 53 -9.57 -12.83 -1.79
C THR A 53 -9.68 -13.30 -3.23
N ILE A 54 -10.63 -14.20 -3.53
CA ILE A 54 -11.02 -14.50 -4.90
C ILE A 54 -11.93 -13.36 -5.40
N VAL A 55 -11.48 -12.63 -6.41
CA VAL A 55 -12.14 -11.40 -6.88
C VAL A 55 -13.16 -11.68 -7.99
N SER A 56 -12.78 -12.49 -8.97
CA SER A 56 -13.64 -12.85 -10.11
C SER A 56 -13.30 -14.21 -10.68
N GLY A 57 -14.21 -14.77 -11.50
CA GLY A 57 -14.05 -16.09 -12.10
C GLY A 57 -13.94 -17.20 -11.06
N THR A 58 -13.04 -18.16 -11.30
CA THR A 58 -12.75 -19.24 -10.34
C THR A 58 -11.25 -19.57 -10.35
N VAL A 59 -10.74 -20.03 -9.21
CA VAL A 59 -9.36 -20.53 -9.08
C VAL A 59 -9.40 -21.94 -8.49
N ASP A 60 -8.38 -22.75 -8.77
CA ASP A 60 -8.18 -23.97 -7.98
C ASP A 60 -7.09 -23.72 -6.94
N TYR A 61 -7.43 -23.96 -5.68
CA TYR A 61 -6.45 -24.05 -4.61
C TYR A 61 -5.83 -25.44 -4.65
N ILE A 62 -4.54 -25.49 -4.96
CA ILE A 62 -3.84 -26.73 -5.24
C ILE A 62 -3.16 -27.25 -3.99
N GLY A 63 -3.26 -28.56 -3.75
CA GLY A 63 -2.43 -29.29 -2.80
C GLY A 63 -1.60 -30.34 -3.54
N THR A 64 -1.96 -31.61 -3.45
CA THR A 64 -1.16 -32.71 -3.99
C THR A 64 -1.30 -32.95 -5.50
N TYR A 65 -2.00 -32.09 -6.25
CA TYR A 65 -2.24 -32.29 -7.69
C TYR A 65 -0.97 -32.14 -8.53
N TRP A 66 -0.11 -31.18 -8.18
CA TRP A 66 1.23 -31.01 -8.76
C TRP A 66 2.24 -30.53 -7.73
N THR A 67 3.52 -30.55 -8.09
CA THR A 67 4.59 -30.04 -7.24
C THR A 67 4.55 -28.51 -7.18
N ALA A 68 4.25 -27.95 -6.01
CA ALA A 68 4.36 -26.52 -5.69
C ALA A 68 5.82 -26.05 -5.79
N PHE A 69 6.04 -24.73 -5.93
CA PHE A 69 7.38 -24.15 -5.89
C PHE A 69 7.90 -24.09 -4.46
N GLU A 70 7.12 -23.50 -3.55
CA GLU A 70 7.39 -23.47 -2.11
C GLU A 70 6.32 -24.30 -1.38
N GLY A 71 6.73 -25.01 -0.34
CA GLY A 71 5.78 -25.74 0.51
C GLY A 71 5.04 -26.86 -0.23
N SER A 72 3.72 -26.85 -0.12
CA SER A 72 2.81 -27.91 -0.54
C SER A 72 1.56 -27.42 -1.27
N ARG A 73 1.39 -26.10 -1.39
CA ARG A 73 0.22 -25.47 -1.97
C ARG A 73 0.60 -24.42 -2.99
N SER A 74 -0.30 -24.17 -3.92
CA SER A 74 -0.16 -23.13 -4.95
C SER A 74 -1.53 -22.83 -5.53
N ILE A 75 -1.62 -21.90 -6.47
CA ILE A 75 -2.88 -21.55 -7.14
C ILE A 75 -2.83 -21.94 -8.62
N ASP A 76 -3.88 -22.58 -9.14
CA ASP A 76 -4.26 -22.47 -10.56
C ASP A 76 -5.18 -21.27 -10.70
N MET A 77 -4.74 -20.26 -11.44
CA MET A 77 -5.50 -19.02 -11.62
C MET A 77 -6.71 -19.18 -12.55
N SER A 78 -6.96 -20.38 -13.08
CA SER A 78 -8.20 -20.70 -13.78
C SER A 78 -8.77 -22.06 -13.35
N GLY A 79 -9.71 -22.07 -12.39
CA GLY A 79 -10.31 -23.32 -11.92
C GLY A 79 -11.27 -23.95 -12.94
N THR A 80 -12.28 -23.19 -13.37
CA THR A 80 -13.18 -23.59 -14.48
C THR A 80 -13.27 -22.55 -15.60
N GLU A 81 -12.87 -21.33 -15.30
CA GLU A 81 -12.76 -20.16 -16.17
C GLU A 81 -11.64 -19.27 -15.64
N ALA A 82 -11.21 -18.26 -16.39
CA ALA A 82 -10.18 -17.34 -15.93
C ALA A 82 -10.60 -16.64 -14.63
N GLY A 83 -9.78 -16.78 -13.57
CA GLY A 83 -10.01 -16.19 -12.26
C GLY A 83 -9.05 -15.05 -11.91
N SER A 84 -9.33 -14.40 -10.80
CA SER A 84 -8.43 -13.42 -10.19
C SER A 84 -8.42 -13.51 -8.66
N ILE A 85 -7.25 -13.27 -8.07
CA ILE A 85 -7.09 -13.15 -6.62
C ILE A 85 -6.41 -11.82 -6.28
N SER A 86 -6.70 -11.30 -5.07
CA SER A 86 -6.04 -10.11 -4.55
C SER A 86 -5.66 -10.22 -3.08
N GLN A 87 -4.68 -9.40 -2.71
CA GLN A 87 -4.31 -9.12 -1.32
C GLN A 87 -4.08 -7.62 -1.16
N THR A 88 -4.56 -7.06 -0.06
CA THR A 88 -4.32 -5.66 0.32
C THR A 88 -3.28 -5.58 1.43
N PHE A 89 -2.33 -4.66 1.30
CA PHE A 89 -1.30 -4.38 2.30
C PHE A 89 -1.04 -2.88 2.38
N THR A 90 -0.57 -2.44 3.55
CA THR A 90 -0.24 -1.04 3.80
C THR A 90 1.06 -0.67 3.08
N THR A 91 1.06 0.50 2.46
CA THR A 91 2.19 1.08 1.71
C THR A 91 2.43 2.53 2.11
N VAL A 92 3.57 3.06 1.71
CA VAL A 92 3.92 4.48 1.88
C VAL A 92 3.79 5.18 0.53
N VAL A 93 2.98 6.24 0.48
CA VAL A 93 2.79 7.03 -0.74
C VAL A 93 4.15 7.55 -1.25
N GLY A 94 4.45 7.28 -2.51
CA GLY A 94 5.71 7.67 -3.15
C GLY A 94 6.85 6.65 -3.00
N ALA A 95 6.70 5.61 -2.18
CA ALA A 95 7.66 4.52 -2.09
C ALA A 95 7.51 3.54 -3.26
N THR A 96 8.63 2.91 -3.65
CA THR A 96 8.66 1.86 -4.69
C THR A 96 8.67 0.49 -4.04
N TYR A 97 7.90 -0.42 -4.61
CA TYR A 97 7.73 -1.79 -4.18
C TYR A 97 8.06 -2.76 -5.31
N GLU A 98 8.76 -3.84 -4.97
CA GLU A 98 8.99 -5.00 -5.82
C GLU A 98 8.13 -6.17 -5.33
N VAL A 99 7.43 -6.81 -6.26
CA VAL A 99 6.69 -8.05 -6.05
C VAL A 99 7.39 -9.13 -6.86
N THR A 100 7.96 -10.11 -6.16
CA THR A 100 8.48 -11.32 -6.78
C THR A 100 7.48 -12.46 -6.60
N PHE A 101 7.37 -13.33 -7.59
CA PHE A 101 6.48 -14.49 -7.55
C PHE A 101 6.97 -15.56 -8.51
N ASP A 102 6.65 -16.81 -8.25
CA ASP A 102 6.95 -17.92 -9.14
C ASP A 102 5.72 -18.25 -9.99
N MET A 103 5.94 -18.32 -11.31
CA MET A 103 4.91 -18.61 -12.29
C MET A 103 5.23 -19.90 -13.05
N ALA A 104 4.25 -20.78 -13.15
CA ALA A 104 4.23 -21.90 -14.08
C ALA A 104 2.90 -21.88 -14.85
N GLY A 105 2.49 -23.03 -15.37
CA GLY A 105 1.16 -23.19 -15.96
C GLY A 105 0.70 -24.62 -15.83
N ASN A 106 -0.61 -24.81 -15.69
CA ASN A 106 -1.22 -26.12 -15.64
C ASN A 106 -0.86 -26.89 -16.93
N PRO A 107 -0.09 -28.00 -16.83
CA PRO A 107 0.43 -28.71 -17.99
C PRO A 107 -0.56 -29.74 -18.56
N ASP A 108 -1.69 -29.94 -17.88
CA ASP A 108 -2.80 -30.73 -18.39
C ASP A 108 -3.64 -29.92 -19.39
N GLY A 109 -4.62 -30.60 -20.01
CA GLY A 109 -5.41 -29.99 -21.08
C GLY A 109 -4.57 -29.73 -22.34
N GLU A 110 -4.84 -28.61 -23.02
CA GLU A 110 -4.01 -28.15 -24.14
C GLU A 110 -2.77 -27.42 -23.60
N GLN A 111 -1.60 -27.98 -23.90
CA GLN A 111 -0.31 -27.34 -23.60
C GLN A 111 -0.05 -26.16 -24.52
N GLY A 112 0.68 -25.18 -24.00
CA GLY A 112 1.05 -23.95 -24.69
C GLY A 112 1.14 -22.79 -23.72
N MET A 113 0.93 -21.57 -24.25
CA MET A 113 1.03 -20.36 -23.44
C MET A 113 -0.10 -20.26 -22.43
N LYS A 114 0.25 -20.07 -21.16
CA LYS A 114 -0.61 -19.58 -20.08
C LYS A 114 -0.19 -18.15 -19.77
N THR A 115 -1.16 -17.28 -19.56
CA THR A 115 -0.96 -15.82 -19.46
C THR A 115 -1.70 -15.24 -18.27
N MET A 116 -1.06 -14.27 -17.60
CA MET A 116 -1.54 -13.63 -16.38
C MET A 116 -1.18 -12.15 -16.39
N ASP A 117 -2.12 -11.30 -16.01
CA ASP A 117 -1.88 -9.88 -15.75
C ASP A 117 -1.66 -9.66 -14.24
N VAL A 118 -0.73 -8.78 -13.90
CA VAL A 118 -0.49 -8.34 -12.52
C VAL A 118 -0.62 -6.83 -12.44
N MET A 119 -1.30 -6.34 -11.40
CA MET A 119 -1.46 -4.92 -11.16
C MET A 119 -1.55 -4.60 -9.66
N ALA A 120 -1.07 -3.41 -9.29
CA ALA A 120 -1.29 -2.77 -8.01
C ALA A 120 -2.23 -1.57 -8.15
N THR A 121 -2.95 -1.19 -7.09
CA THR A 121 -3.73 0.07 -7.04
C THR A 121 -2.88 1.26 -7.48
N GLY A 122 -3.34 2.00 -8.49
CA GLY A 122 -2.62 3.14 -9.07
C GLY A 122 -1.39 2.78 -9.93
N GLY A 123 -0.97 1.51 -9.93
CA GLY A 123 0.13 0.99 -10.74
C GLY A 123 -0.28 0.67 -12.18
N SER A 124 0.72 0.45 -13.03
CA SER A 124 0.50 -0.04 -14.39
C SER A 124 0.32 -1.56 -14.40
N THR A 125 -0.57 -2.07 -15.26
CA THR A 125 -0.68 -3.51 -15.51
C THR A 125 0.55 -4.02 -16.26
N GLN A 126 1.04 -5.20 -15.88
CA GLN A 126 2.05 -5.93 -16.63
C GLN A 126 1.56 -7.34 -16.97
N ASP A 127 1.81 -7.77 -18.21
CA ASP A 127 1.49 -9.12 -18.67
C ASP A 127 2.66 -10.09 -18.46
N TYR A 128 2.34 -11.30 -18.05
CA TYR A 128 3.28 -12.40 -17.89
C TYR A 128 2.77 -13.63 -18.61
N SER A 129 3.72 -14.47 -19.02
CA SER A 129 3.40 -15.70 -19.70
C SER A 129 4.36 -16.84 -19.36
N PHE A 130 3.86 -18.05 -19.56
CA PHE A 130 4.57 -19.29 -19.36
C PHE A 130 4.16 -20.33 -20.41
N ASP A 131 5.12 -21.00 -21.05
CA ASP A 131 4.86 -22.07 -22.03
C ASP A 131 4.91 -23.43 -21.33
N THR A 132 3.78 -24.15 -21.32
CA THR A 132 3.69 -25.47 -20.68
C THR A 132 4.16 -26.62 -21.58
N THR A 133 4.69 -26.34 -22.77
CA THR A 133 5.21 -27.36 -23.69
C THR A 133 6.25 -28.25 -23.02
N GLY A 134 5.94 -29.54 -22.90
CA GLY A 134 6.83 -30.54 -22.30
C GLY A 134 6.90 -30.52 -20.77
N LYS A 135 6.07 -29.71 -20.11
CA LYS A 135 5.90 -29.70 -18.65
C LYS A 135 4.94 -30.80 -18.20
N THR A 136 5.02 -31.16 -16.92
CA THR A 136 4.16 -32.19 -16.29
C THR A 136 3.82 -31.78 -14.86
N THR A 137 2.82 -32.40 -14.24
CA THR A 137 2.46 -32.10 -12.84
C THR A 137 3.58 -32.43 -11.84
N GLY A 138 4.53 -33.32 -12.18
CA GLY A 138 5.72 -33.58 -11.38
C GLY A 138 6.92 -32.67 -11.67
N ASP A 139 6.88 -31.94 -12.80
CA ASP A 139 7.92 -31.03 -13.29
C ASP A 139 7.23 -29.82 -13.95
N MET A 140 6.65 -28.97 -13.10
CA MET A 140 5.89 -27.78 -13.51
C MET A 140 6.77 -26.76 -14.22
N GLY A 141 8.07 -26.73 -13.89
CA GLY A 141 9.04 -25.82 -14.49
C GLY A 141 8.89 -24.36 -14.08
N TRP A 142 8.41 -24.09 -12.86
CA TRP A 142 8.29 -22.76 -12.24
C TRP A 142 9.45 -21.82 -12.57
N LEU A 143 9.13 -20.57 -12.89
CA LEU A 143 10.10 -19.51 -13.17
C LEU A 143 9.76 -18.25 -12.39
N PRO A 144 10.76 -17.57 -11.81
CA PRO A 144 10.53 -16.35 -11.07
C PRO A 144 10.15 -15.21 -12.01
N LYS A 145 9.26 -14.35 -11.54
CA LYS A 145 8.77 -13.13 -12.17
C LYS A 145 8.89 -11.97 -11.19
N VAL A 146 8.93 -10.77 -11.75
CA VAL A 146 9.09 -9.52 -10.99
C VAL A 146 8.10 -8.50 -11.53
N TYR A 147 7.35 -7.87 -10.64
CA TYR A 147 6.47 -6.74 -10.87
C TYR A 147 6.89 -5.58 -9.96
N GLU A 148 6.92 -4.36 -10.49
CA GLU A 148 7.31 -3.17 -9.72
C GLU A 148 6.22 -2.11 -9.83
N PHE A 149 5.98 -1.39 -8.73
CA PHE A 149 5.09 -0.22 -8.71
C PHE A 149 5.52 0.80 -7.67
N THR A 150 5.15 2.06 -7.89
CA THR A 150 5.24 3.13 -6.89
C THR A 150 3.86 3.34 -6.28
N ALA A 151 3.76 3.31 -4.95
CA ALA A 151 2.48 3.44 -4.27
C ALA A 151 1.92 4.87 -4.39
N THR A 152 0.64 4.99 -4.75
CA THR A 152 -0.08 6.27 -4.84
C THR A 152 -1.00 6.52 -3.65
N GLU A 153 -1.21 5.50 -2.82
CA GLU A 153 -2.11 5.48 -1.67
C GLU A 153 -1.41 4.80 -0.48
N THR A 154 -1.97 4.89 0.72
CA THR A 154 -1.41 4.25 1.93
C THR A 154 -1.76 2.78 2.06
N ASP A 155 -2.66 2.28 1.21
CA ASP A 155 -3.00 0.87 1.09
C ASP A 155 -2.99 0.53 -0.39
N THR A 156 -2.46 -0.65 -0.72
CA THR A 156 -2.38 -1.12 -2.10
C THR A 156 -3.01 -2.50 -2.20
N GLU A 157 -3.94 -2.66 -3.14
CA GLU A 157 -4.42 -3.96 -3.58
C GLU A 157 -3.55 -4.46 -4.73
N LEU A 158 -2.85 -5.57 -4.50
CA LEU A 158 -2.16 -6.33 -5.54
C LEU A 158 -3.11 -7.40 -6.07
N THR A 159 -3.30 -7.43 -7.39
CA THR A 159 -4.20 -8.37 -8.07
C THR A 159 -3.46 -9.16 -9.13
N PHE A 160 -3.67 -10.47 -9.12
CA PHE A 160 -3.27 -11.40 -10.18
C PHE A 160 -4.52 -11.84 -10.95
N ILE A 161 -4.48 -11.77 -12.27
CA ILE A 161 -5.63 -12.04 -13.15
C ILE A 161 -5.21 -13.02 -14.24
N SER A 162 -5.80 -14.21 -14.29
CA SER A 162 -5.60 -15.08 -15.45
C SER A 162 -6.19 -14.42 -16.69
N THR A 163 -5.44 -14.44 -17.79
CA THR A 163 -5.95 -14.10 -19.13
C THR A 163 -6.10 -15.34 -20.02
N THR A 164 -5.98 -16.53 -19.41
CA THR A 164 -6.20 -17.83 -20.05
C THR A 164 -7.59 -18.36 -19.69
N ASP A 165 -8.55 -18.16 -20.60
CA ASP A 165 -9.94 -18.60 -20.43
C ASP A 165 -10.12 -20.11 -20.69
N SER A 166 -9.75 -20.92 -19.70
CA SER A 166 -9.87 -22.37 -19.69
C SER A 166 -9.80 -22.90 -18.24
N ALA A 167 -10.09 -24.18 -18.00
CA ALA A 167 -9.87 -24.82 -16.69
C ALA A 167 -8.39 -25.25 -16.43
N TYR A 168 -7.44 -24.71 -17.19
CA TYR A 168 -6.01 -25.03 -17.12
C TYR A 168 -5.22 -23.74 -17.26
N GLY A 169 -5.12 -22.99 -16.16
CA GLY A 169 -4.60 -21.62 -16.14
C GLY A 169 -3.09 -21.49 -15.87
N PRO A 170 -2.59 -20.25 -15.73
CA PRO A 170 -1.27 -20.01 -15.17
C PRO A 170 -1.26 -20.40 -13.70
N ALA A 171 -0.14 -20.96 -13.24
CA ALA A 171 0.03 -21.32 -11.85
C ALA A 171 0.86 -20.25 -11.12
N LEU A 172 0.51 -19.97 -9.86
CA LEU A 172 1.11 -18.92 -9.02
C LEU A 172 1.54 -19.49 -7.67
N ASP A 173 2.73 -19.11 -7.23
CA ASP A 173 3.30 -19.47 -5.92
C ASP A 173 4.33 -18.43 -5.44
N ASN A 174 4.72 -18.48 -4.17
CA ASN A 174 5.83 -17.73 -3.55
C ASN A 174 5.80 -16.22 -3.82
N VAL A 175 4.65 -15.58 -3.57
CA VAL A 175 4.50 -14.13 -3.68
C VAL A 175 5.23 -13.43 -2.52
N VAL A 176 6.21 -12.60 -2.85
CA VAL A 176 6.95 -11.79 -1.87
C VAL A 176 6.89 -10.34 -2.28
N ILE A 177 6.49 -9.47 -1.34
CA ILE A 177 6.33 -8.04 -1.55
C ILE A 177 7.34 -7.31 -0.68
N THR A 178 8.22 -6.53 -1.30
CA THR A 178 9.31 -5.81 -0.63
C THR A 178 9.26 -4.32 -0.97
N GLU A 179 9.45 -3.47 0.04
CA GLU A 179 9.76 -2.05 -0.19
C GLU A 179 11.22 -1.93 -0.62
N THR A 180 11.47 -1.33 -1.79
CA THR A 180 12.82 -1.21 -2.37
C THR A 180 13.39 0.20 -2.24
N GLU A 181 12.54 1.23 -2.29
CA GLU A 181 12.93 2.63 -2.14
C GLU A 181 11.89 3.42 -1.34
N ALA A 182 12.34 4.11 -0.28
CA ALA A 182 11.49 5.02 0.48
C ALA A 182 11.14 6.27 -0.34
N PRO A 183 10.04 6.99 -0.01
CA PRO A 183 9.74 8.27 -0.64
C PRO A 183 10.88 9.26 -0.41
N VAL A 184 11.12 10.14 -1.37
CA VAL A 184 12.03 11.27 -1.16
C VAL A 184 11.34 12.24 -0.22
N ASP A 185 11.75 12.28 1.05
CA ASP A 185 11.39 13.37 1.95
C ASP A 185 11.96 14.66 1.34
N ASP A 186 11.10 15.63 0.98
CA ASP A 186 11.54 16.93 0.51
C ASP A 186 12.17 17.70 1.69
N PRO A 187 13.49 17.97 1.69
CA PRO A 187 14.14 18.64 2.81
C PRO A 187 13.83 20.14 2.89
N ASP A 188 13.12 20.73 1.93
CA ASP A 188 13.00 22.18 1.79
C ASP A 188 11.71 22.79 2.40
N GLU A 189 10.83 22.03 3.07
CA GLU A 189 9.62 22.60 3.70
C GLU A 189 9.85 23.27 5.09
N ASP A 190 11.05 23.18 5.68
CA ASP A 190 11.35 23.72 7.01
C ASP A 190 12.26 24.99 7.04
N GLU A 191 12.68 25.57 5.90
CA GLU A 191 13.62 26.73 5.88
C GLU A 191 13.00 28.13 5.62
N ASP A 192 11.69 28.27 5.45
CA ASP A 192 11.06 29.57 5.12
C ASP A 192 10.44 30.33 6.32
N GLU A 193 10.68 29.91 7.57
CA GLU A 193 10.32 30.69 8.77
C GLU A 193 11.56 31.05 9.57
N ASP A 194 12.26 32.13 9.20
CA ASP A 194 12.79 33.15 10.12
C ASP A 194 13.70 34.17 9.39
N GLU A 195 13.57 35.44 9.79
CA GLU A 195 14.40 36.62 9.42
C GLU A 195 13.93 37.50 8.26
N ASP A 196 12.82 38.22 8.48
CA ASP A 196 12.62 39.55 7.89
C ASP A 196 11.81 40.46 8.84
N GLU A 197 12.42 40.94 9.94
CA GLU A 197 12.05 42.22 10.55
C GLU A 197 13.29 42.95 11.09
N ASP A 198 13.94 43.74 10.23
CA ASP A 198 14.98 44.70 10.57
C ASP A 198 14.39 46.08 10.94
N GLU A 199 14.99 46.67 11.97
CA GLU A 199 15.09 48.10 12.30
C GLU A 199 13.81 48.99 12.38
N THR A 200 13.38 49.27 13.62
CA THR A 200 13.15 50.68 14.02
C THR A 200 13.87 51.00 15.33
N GLU A 201 14.88 51.87 15.22
CA GLU A 201 15.59 52.51 16.35
C GLU A 201 14.61 53.15 17.33
N ARG A 202 14.76 52.86 18.63
CA ARG A 202 14.04 53.55 19.71
C ARG A 202 15.06 54.09 20.73
N PRO A 203 15.23 55.42 20.87
CA PRO A 203 16.18 55.97 21.82
C PRO A 203 15.63 55.91 23.25
N GLU A 204 16.50 55.51 24.17
CA GLU A 204 16.35 55.56 25.62
C GLU A 204 16.08 57.00 26.09
N ASN A 205 14.89 57.25 26.67
CA ASN A 205 14.63 58.49 27.41
C ASN A 205 14.24 58.17 28.86
N HIS A 206 15.16 58.47 29.77
CA HIS A 206 14.94 58.54 31.21
C HIS A 206 14.13 59.80 31.57
N GLY A 207 13.13 59.68 32.46
CA GLY A 207 12.54 60.86 33.11
C GLY A 207 11.24 60.62 33.85
N TRP A 208 11.33 60.43 35.17
CA TRP A 208 10.25 60.46 36.14
C TRP A 208 9.50 61.80 36.18
N TYR A 209 8.17 61.80 36.37
CA TYR A 209 7.43 62.71 37.28
C TYR A 209 6.07 62.10 37.66
N VAL A 210 5.72 62.27 38.95
CA VAL A 210 4.48 61.87 39.63
C VAL A 210 3.51 63.07 39.67
N SER A 211 2.18 62.86 39.58
CA SER A 211 1.12 63.53 40.40
C SER A 211 -0.29 63.24 39.84
N THR A 212 -1.13 62.48 40.56
CA THR A 212 -2.30 62.85 41.41
C THR A 212 -3.64 63.09 40.70
N ALA A 213 -4.68 62.43 41.25
CA ALA A 213 -6.11 62.84 41.34
C ALA A 213 -6.93 62.82 40.02
N GLU A 214 -8.22 62.47 39.95
CA GLU A 214 -9.26 62.06 40.91
C GLU A 214 -10.58 61.77 40.13
N LYS A 215 -11.46 60.94 40.72
CA LYS A 215 -12.93 60.79 40.48
C LYS A 215 -13.40 60.27 39.12
N ALA A 216 -14.57 59.65 38.97
CA ALA A 216 -15.53 58.91 39.79
C ALA A 216 -16.79 58.74 38.91
N ASP A 217 -17.58 57.71 39.21
CA ASP A 217 -19.05 57.70 39.14
C ASP A 217 -19.73 57.53 37.76
N ARG A 218 -20.37 56.36 37.57
CA ARG A 218 -21.82 56.11 37.44
C ARG A 218 -22.03 54.72 36.79
N ARG A 219 -22.63 53.71 37.47
CA ARG A 219 -24.09 53.41 37.56
C ARG A 219 -24.75 53.32 36.18
N ASP A 220 -25.58 52.36 35.79
CA ASP A 220 -26.30 51.26 36.43
C ASP A 220 -27.16 50.59 35.31
N VAL A 221 -27.52 49.30 35.46
CA VAL A 221 -28.81 48.68 35.02
C VAL A 221 -28.98 48.43 33.50
N ALA A 222 -29.39 47.25 33.00
CA ALA A 222 -30.51 46.41 33.42
C ALA A 222 -30.39 44.91 33.03
N LYS A 223 -31.00 44.09 33.90
CA LYS A 223 -31.44 42.70 33.72
C LYS A 223 -32.58 42.58 32.69
N SER A 224 -32.80 41.35 32.18
CA SER A 224 -34.09 40.64 31.94
C SER A 224 -33.92 39.69 30.76
N SER A 225 -34.38 38.44 30.68
CA SER A 225 -34.99 37.46 31.60
C SER A 225 -35.26 36.18 30.77
N ASP A 226 -35.02 35.02 31.38
CA ASP A 226 -35.77 33.76 31.31
C ASP A 226 -36.62 33.35 30.08
N GLY A 227 -36.47 32.07 29.67
CA GLY A 227 -37.59 31.29 29.13
C GLY A 227 -37.25 30.13 28.19
N MET A 228 -36.93 28.95 28.72
CA MET A 228 -37.15 27.62 28.08
C MET A 228 -38.61 27.18 28.43
N PRO A 229 -39.32 26.18 27.81
CA PRO A 229 -38.82 24.97 27.12
C PRO A 229 -39.63 24.34 25.95
N THR A 230 -38.99 23.34 25.31
CA THR A 230 -39.47 22.08 24.68
C THR A 230 -40.70 22.04 23.75
N THR A 231 -40.57 21.35 22.60
CA THR A 231 -41.44 20.20 22.24
C THR A 231 -40.75 19.19 21.30
N SER A 232 -40.93 17.91 21.65
CA SER A 232 -40.71 16.70 20.87
C SER A 232 -41.61 16.62 19.63
N ASN A 233 -41.16 15.97 18.55
CA ASN A 233 -42.09 15.11 17.79
C ASN A 233 -41.39 13.93 17.09
N LYS A 234 -41.83 12.72 17.45
CA LYS A 234 -41.67 11.47 16.71
C LYS A 234 -42.82 11.34 15.70
N ASN A 235 -42.57 10.78 14.53
CA ASN A 235 -43.53 10.00 13.70
C ASN A 235 -42.67 9.16 12.74
N HIS A 236 -42.53 7.83 12.86
CA HIS A 236 -43.44 6.71 12.54
C HIS A 236 -44.01 6.66 11.10
N ALA A 237 -43.35 5.83 10.28
CA ALA A 237 -43.86 4.60 9.63
C ALA A 237 -44.64 4.61 8.29
N LYS A 238 -44.35 3.50 7.57
CA LYS A 238 -44.98 2.84 6.40
C LYS A 238 -44.51 3.39 5.03
N LYS A 239 -44.04 2.53 4.13
CA LYS A 239 -44.65 1.26 3.68
C LYS A 239 -43.60 0.29 3.16
#